data_AF-A0A4Z0RBB1-F1
#
_entry.id   AF-A0A4Z0RBB1-F1
#
_cell.length_a   1.000
_cell.length_b   1.000
_cell.length_c   1.000
_cell.angle_alpha   90.00
_cell.angle_beta   90.00
_cell.angle_gamma   90.00
#
_symmetry.space_group_name_H-M   'P 1'
#
loop_
_entity.id
_entity.type
_entity.pdbx_description
1 polymer ?
#
loop_
_entity_poly.entity_id
_entity_poly.type
_entity_poly.pdbx_seq_one_letter_code
_entity_poly.pdbx_strand_id
1 'polypeptide(L)'
;MKRKKSKIAALTLTLILLCSTAAYAYTLSGSSNIQTSVSSIDGTSITKTNAVCDEVKVENWLYRDDTFVDNEYETASGSTYAQAICIALNLPGLQYWQLTAKHESTLDGATKKSSSSKSVSY
;
A
#
# COMPACT_ATOMS: atom_id res chain seq x y z
N MET A 1 -69.90 -21.27 9.52
CA MET A 1 -69.22 -20.02 9.11
C MET A 1 -68.00 -19.62 9.96
N LYS A 2 -67.94 -19.87 11.27
CA LYS A 2 -66.84 -19.39 12.15
C LYS A 2 -65.43 -19.93 11.82
N ARG A 3 -65.31 -21.22 11.42
CA ARG A 3 -64.01 -21.84 11.06
C ARG A 3 -63.31 -21.22 9.85
N LYS A 4 -64.05 -20.76 8.83
CA LYS A 4 -63.46 -20.14 7.62
C LYS A 4 -62.84 -18.76 7.94
N LYS A 5 -63.52 -17.96 8.77
CA LYS A 5 -63.03 -16.65 9.21
C LYS A 5 -61.75 -16.75 10.06
N SER A 6 -61.67 -17.77 10.93
CA SER A 6 -60.47 -18.04 11.73
C SER A 6 -59.27 -18.49 10.88
N LYS A 7 -59.49 -19.32 9.85
CA LYS A 7 -58.41 -19.69 8.92
C LYS A 7 -57.88 -18.52 8.10
N ILE A 8 -58.78 -17.65 7.63
CA ILE A 8 -58.39 -16.43 6.91
C ILE A 8 -57.57 -15.54 7.85
N ALA A 9 -58.05 -15.26 9.07
CA ALA A 9 -57.32 -14.45 10.04
C ALA A 9 -55.94 -15.03 10.39
N ALA A 10 -55.83 -16.35 10.55
CA ALA A 10 -54.55 -17.02 10.77
C ALA A 10 -53.59 -16.80 9.59
N LEU A 11 -54.07 -17.00 8.35
CA LEU A 11 -53.29 -16.77 7.14
C LEU A 11 -52.79 -15.33 7.02
N THR A 12 -53.66 -14.34 7.25
CA THR A 12 -53.27 -12.93 7.21
C THR A 12 -52.21 -12.60 8.26
N LEU A 13 -52.35 -13.14 9.47
CA LEU A 13 -51.38 -12.92 10.54
C LEU A 13 -50.01 -13.50 10.20
N THR A 14 -49.96 -14.73 9.65
CA THR A 14 -48.70 -15.33 9.18
C THR A 14 -48.04 -14.52 8.07
N LEU A 15 -48.82 -13.98 7.14
CA LEU A 15 -48.30 -13.16 6.05
C LEU A 15 -47.67 -11.87 6.58
N ILE A 16 -48.34 -11.21 7.54
CA ILE A 16 -47.81 -10.00 8.18
C ILE A 16 -46.50 -10.29 8.92
N LEU A 17 -46.45 -11.40 9.67
CA LEU A 17 -45.24 -11.83 10.38
C LEU A 17 -44.07 -12.09 9.42
N LEU A 18 -44.30 -12.77 8.30
CA LEU A 18 -43.28 -13.04 7.28
C LEU A 18 -42.78 -11.76 6.59
N CYS A 19 -43.66 -10.81 6.29
CA CYS A 19 -43.24 -9.52 5.72
C CYS A 19 -42.44 -8.69 6.73
N SER A 20 -42.79 -8.77 8.01
CA SER A 20 -42.12 -8.02 9.08
C SER A 20 -40.69 -8.53 9.32
N THR A 21 -40.48 -9.85 9.27
CA THR A 21 -39.14 -10.44 9.41
C THR A 21 -38.25 -10.13 8.22
N ALA A 22 -38.80 -10.14 6.99
CA ALA A 22 -38.06 -9.73 5.79
C ALA A 22 -37.64 -8.26 5.83
N ALA A 23 -38.54 -7.37 6.25
CA ALA A 23 -38.24 -5.95 6.43
C ALA A 23 -37.19 -5.72 7.52
N TYR A 24 -37.29 -6.43 8.66
CA TYR A 24 -36.30 -6.36 9.74
C TYR A 24 -34.91 -6.86 9.29
N ALA A 25 -34.86 -7.98 8.55
CA ALA A 25 -33.62 -8.49 7.97
C ALA A 25 -32.99 -7.49 6.99
N TYR A 26 -33.79 -6.80 6.18
CA TYR A 26 -33.32 -5.75 5.29
C TYR A 26 -32.78 -4.53 6.05
N THR A 27 -33.42 -4.13 7.15
CA THR A 27 -32.90 -3.04 7.99
C THR A 27 -31.61 -3.42 8.74
N LEU A 28 -31.36 -4.71 8.93
CA LEU A 28 -30.12 -5.24 9.51
C LEU A 28 -29.05 -5.58 8.47
N SER A 29 -29.41 -5.65 7.18
CA SER A 29 -28.43 -5.87 6.12
C SER A 29 -27.64 -4.58 5.90
N GLY A 30 -26.59 -4.40 6.69
CA GLY A 30 -25.57 -3.39 6.44
C GLY A 30 -24.63 -3.87 5.34
N SER A 31 -24.40 -3.05 4.32
CA SER A 31 -23.28 -3.26 3.40
C SER A 31 -22.00 -2.83 4.12
N SER A 32 -21.16 -3.79 4.50
CA SER A 32 -19.79 -3.48 4.92
C SER A 32 -18.97 -3.18 3.66
N ASN A 33 -18.66 -1.91 3.43
CA ASN A 33 -17.70 -1.54 2.40
C ASN A 33 -16.29 -1.74 2.98
N ILE A 34 -15.68 -2.89 2.72
CA ILE A 34 -14.29 -3.15 3.11
C ILE A 34 -13.41 -2.44 2.09
N GLN A 35 -13.08 -1.19 2.36
CA GLN A 35 -12.03 -0.49 1.62
C GLN A 35 -10.68 -0.92 2.18
N THR A 36 -9.90 -1.63 1.37
CA THR A 36 -8.47 -1.80 1.62
C THR A 36 -7.81 -0.44 1.45
N SER A 37 -7.33 0.16 2.54
CA SER A 37 -6.57 1.40 2.49
C SER A 37 -5.33 1.19 1.61
N VAL A 38 -5.21 1.96 0.53
CA VAL A 38 -3.97 2.03 -0.25
C VAL A 38 -2.98 2.85 0.59
N SER A 39 -1.98 2.18 1.17
CA SER A 39 -0.86 2.84 1.84
C SER A 39 0.27 3.10 0.84
N SER A 40 1.09 4.10 1.08
CA SER A 40 2.34 4.29 0.34
C SER A 40 3.48 3.57 1.06
N ILE A 41 4.39 2.98 0.30
CA ILE A 41 5.69 2.50 0.78
C ILE A 41 6.76 3.38 0.16
N ASP A 42 7.59 3.96 1.01
CA ASP A 42 8.71 4.81 0.64
C ASP A 42 10.05 4.20 1.08
N GLY A 43 11.09 4.51 0.32
CA GLY A 43 12.46 4.09 0.58
C GLY A 43 13.42 5.23 0.27
N THR A 44 14.39 5.45 1.15
CA THR A 44 15.41 6.50 0.98
C THR A 44 16.79 5.92 1.14
N SER A 45 17.71 6.32 0.26
CA SER A 45 19.13 6.00 0.37
C SER A 45 19.95 7.26 0.32
N ILE A 46 21.01 7.27 1.12
CA ILE A 46 21.80 8.46 1.38
C ILE A 46 23.28 8.08 1.29
N THR A 47 24.03 8.85 0.51
CA THR A 47 25.49 8.79 0.48
C THR A 47 26.04 10.04 1.18
N LYS A 48 26.96 9.83 2.13
CA LYS A 48 27.70 10.89 2.81
C LYS A 48 29.19 10.59 2.74
N THR A 49 29.99 11.61 2.49
CA THR A 49 31.45 11.51 2.51
C THR A 49 32.04 12.39 3.62
N ASN A 50 33.21 12.00 4.12
CA ASN A 50 33.97 12.77 5.11
C ASN A 50 34.94 13.78 4.46
N ALA A 51 35.03 13.80 3.13
CA ALA A 51 35.87 14.69 2.33
C ALA A 51 35.03 15.40 1.28
N VAL A 52 35.52 16.56 0.81
CA VAL A 52 34.90 17.33 -0.28
C VAL A 52 35.11 16.61 -1.61
N CYS A 53 34.12 15.83 -2.02
CA CYS A 53 34.07 15.13 -3.29
C CYS A 53 33.69 16.07 -4.44
N ASP A 54 34.27 15.81 -5.61
CA ASP A 54 33.91 16.46 -6.88
C ASP A 54 32.47 16.13 -7.27
N GLU A 55 32.08 14.88 -7.03
CA GLU A 55 30.76 14.36 -7.35
C GLU A 55 30.33 13.32 -6.31
N VAL A 56 29.06 13.37 -5.91
CA VAL A 56 28.41 12.31 -5.14
C VAL A 56 27.11 11.97 -5.84
N LYS A 57 26.87 10.68 -6.06
CA LYS A 57 25.67 10.14 -6.71
C LYS A 57 25.08 9.05 -5.84
N VAL A 58 23.76 8.94 -5.88
CA VAL A 58 23.04 7.80 -5.35
C VAL A 58 21.85 7.54 -6.24
N GLU A 59 21.64 6.28 -6.59
CA GLU A 59 20.50 5.80 -7.36
C GLU A 59 19.74 4.79 -6.50
N ASN A 60 18.41 4.81 -6.57
CA ASN A 60 17.53 3.90 -5.86
C ASN A 60 16.60 3.18 -6.81
N TRP A 61 16.25 1.95 -6.44
CA TRP A 61 15.24 1.17 -7.12
C TRP A 61 14.38 0.44 -6.10
N LEU A 62 13.07 0.65 -6.19
CA LEU A 62 12.07 -0.04 -5.38
C LEU A 62 11.46 -1.20 -6.16
N TYR A 63 11.47 -2.37 -5.54
CA TYR A 63 10.87 -3.60 -6.07
C TYR A 63 9.76 -4.08 -5.15
N ARG A 64 8.68 -4.55 -5.76
CA ARG A 64 7.59 -5.30 -5.13
C ARG A 64 7.47 -6.63 -5.85
N ASP A 65 7.57 -7.74 -5.10
CA ASP A 65 7.51 -9.10 -5.64
C ASP A 65 8.40 -9.28 -6.87
N ASP A 66 9.67 -8.89 -6.73
CA ASP A 66 10.71 -8.88 -7.77
C ASP A 66 10.42 -7.99 -9.00
N THR A 67 9.37 -7.17 -8.97
CA THR A 67 9.00 -6.24 -10.03
C THR A 67 9.37 -4.82 -9.65
N PHE A 68 10.05 -4.09 -10.55
CA PHE A 68 10.35 -2.66 -10.35
C PHE A 68 9.06 -1.82 -10.35
N VAL A 69 8.84 -1.03 -9.30
CA VAL A 69 7.59 -0.28 -9.06
C VAL A 69 7.83 1.17 -8.63
N ASP A 70 9.04 1.69 -8.85
CA ASP A 70 9.38 3.06 -8.47
C ASP A 70 8.60 4.07 -9.32
N ASN A 71 7.90 4.98 -8.67
CA ASN A 71 7.09 6.00 -9.35
C ASN A 71 7.77 7.35 -9.46
N GLU A 72 8.76 7.67 -8.62
CA GLU A 72 9.42 8.98 -8.61
C GLU A 72 10.84 8.87 -8.08
N TYR A 73 11.79 9.41 -8.85
CA TYR A 73 13.20 9.49 -8.48
C TYR A 73 13.58 10.96 -8.26
N GLU A 74 13.66 11.40 -6.99
CA GLU A 74 14.14 12.73 -6.65
C GLU A 74 15.59 12.66 -6.19
N THR A 75 16.52 13.16 -7.01
CA THR A 75 17.92 13.35 -6.60
C THR A 75 18.08 14.75 -6.04
N ALA A 76 18.34 14.88 -4.73
CA ALA A 76 18.80 16.16 -4.21
C ALA A 76 20.28 16.35 -4.60
N SER A 77 20.56 17.40 -5.37
CA SER A 77 21.92 17.77 -5.79
C SER A 77 22.51 18.85 -4.88
N GLY A 78 23.66 18.57 -4.25
CA GLY A 78 24.45 19.53 -3.48
C GLY A 78 25.67 18.84 -2.85
N SER A 79 26.84 19.49 -2.88
CA SER A 79 28.17 18.89 -2.60
C SER A 79 28.28 17.92 -1.41
N THR A 80 29.17 16.92 -1.55
CA THR A 80 29.48 15.78 -0.62
C THR A 80 28.32 14.90 -0.15
N TYR A 81 27.12 15.18 -0.63
CA TYR A 81 25.90 14.52 -0.24
C TYR A 81 25.07 14.18 -1.47
N ALA A 82 24.48 12.99 -1.49
CA ALA A 82 23.42 12.68 -2.43
C ALA A 82 22.37 11.83 -1.74
N GLN A 83 21.10 12.08 -2.09
CA GLN A 83 19.98 11.25 -1.67
C GLN A 83 19.13 10.88 -2.88
N ALA A 84 18.55 9.68 -2.82
CA ALA A 84 17.51 9.24 -3.73
C ALA A 84 16.36 8.69 -2.91
N ILE A 85 15.15 9.00 -3.33
CA ILE A 85 13.90 8.57 -2.72
C ILE A 85 13.12 7.84 -3.80
N CYS A 86 12.41 6.78 -3.41
CA CYS A 86 11.49 6.03 -4.25
C CYS A 86 10.20 5.81 -3.47
N ILE A 87 9.07 5.80 -4.18
CA ILE A 87 7.74 5.62 -3.57
C ILE A 87 6.83 4.77 -4.45
N ALA A 88 6.06 3.88 -3.83
CA ALA A 88 5.06 3.08 -4.51
C ALA A 88 3.77 2.93 -3.71
N LEU A 89 2.65 2.80 -4.43
CA LEU A 89 1.37 2.45 -3.83
C LEU A 89 1.32 0.96 -3.50
N ASN A 90 0.92 0.65 -2.28
CA ASN A 90 0.71 -0.71 -1.80
C ASN A 90 -0.63 -1.28 -2.32
N LEU A 91 -0.59 -2.51 -2.83
CA LEU A 91 -1.80 -3.26 -3.20
C LEU A 91 -2.30 -4.11 -2.02
N PRO A 92 -3.55 -4.61 -2.05
CA PRO A 92 -4.00 -5.58 -1.06
C PRO A 92 -3.27 -6.93 -1.18
N GLY A 93 -2.96 -7.56 -0.05
CA GLY A 93 -2.32 -8.88 0.03
C GLY A 93 -0.90 -8.84 0.58
N LEU A 94 -0.36 -10.02 0.88
CA LEU A 94 1.04 -10.18 1.31
C LEU A 94 1.97 -9.81 0.17
N GLN A 95 3.00 -9.02 0.47
CA GLN A 95 3.96 -8.54 -0.52
C GLN A 95 5.39 -8.57 0.02
N TYR A 96 6.31 -8.91 -0.86
CA TYR A 96 7.73 -8.77 -0.62
C TYR A 96 8.23 -7.47 -1.21
N TRP A 97 8.82 -6.62 -0.37
CA TRP A 97 9.36 -5.34 -0.78
C TRP A 97 10.88 -5.37 -0.65
N GLN A 98 11.57 -4.87 -1.68
CA GLN A 98 13.01 -4.73 -1.70
C GLN A 98 13.41 -3.35 -2.21
N LEU A 99 14.24 -2.66 -1.42
CA LEU A 99 14.91 -1.44 -1.82
C LEU A 99 16.36 -1.78 -2.16
N THR A 100 16.81 -1.43 -3.36
CA THR A 100 18.21 -1.53 -3.77
C THR A 100 18.75 -0.15 -4.09
N ALA A 101 20.00 0.10 -3.73
CA ALA A 101 20.65 1.38 -3.95
C ALA A 101 22.08 1.20 -4.47
N LYS A 102 22.50 2.13 -5.32
CA LYS A 102 23.87 2.25 -5.81
C LYS A 102 24.41 3.61 -5.39
N HIS A 103 25.59 3.59 -4.80
CA HIS A 103 26.26 4.76 -4.26
C HIS A 103 27.56 4.98 -5.01
N GLU A 104 27.81 6.21 -5.46
CA GLU A 104 29.08 6.58 -6.09
C GLU A 104 29.60 7.89 -5.47
N SER A 105 30.91 7.96 -5.21
CA SER A 105 31.59 9.19 -4.83
C SER A 105 32.90 9.33 -5.56
N THR A 106 33.17 10.52 -6.10
CA THR A 106 34.39 10.84 -6.85
C THR A 106 35.17 11.91 -6.12
N LEU A 107 36.44 11.65 -5.85
CA LEU A 107 37.38 12.57 -5.22
C LEU A 107 38.68 12.58 -6.01
N ASP A 108 39.13 13.76 -6.44
CA ASP A 108 40.34 13.95 -7.25
C ASP A 108 40.35 13.07 -8.50
N GLY A 109 39.17 12.91 -9.12
CA GLY A 109 38.98 12.04 -10.29
C GLY A 109 38.95 10.53 -10.02
N ALA A 110 39.10 10.08 -8.76
CA ALA A 110 38.98 8.69 -8.37
C ALA A 110 37.57 8.36 -7.84
N THR A 111 36.86 7.45 -8.52
CA THR A 111 35.50 7.04 -8.13
C THR A 111 35.49 5.79 -7.26
N LYS A 112 34.79 5.86 -6.12
CA LYS A 112 34.42 4.72 -5.29
C LYS A 112 32.95 4.39 -5.49
N LYS A 113 32.64 3.10 -5.60
CA LYS A 113 31.28 2.59 -5.77
C LYS A 113 30.93 1.60 -4.67
N SER A 114 29.70 1.64 -4.22
CA SER A 114 29.12 0.62 -3.34
C SER A 114 27.65 0.42 -3.64
N SER A 115 27.09 -0.68 -3.15
CA SER A 115 25.66 -1.00 -3.27
C SER A 115 25.11 -1.39 -1.91
N SER A 116 23.84 -1.07 -1.68
CA SER A 116 23.11 -1.51 -0.50
C SER A 116 21.74 -2.07 -0.89
N SER A 117 21.20 -2.98 -0.07
CA SER A 117 19.89 -3.57 -0.28
C SER A 117 19.21 -3.84 1.05
N LYS A 118 17.90 -3.63 1.13
CA LYS A 118 17.08 -3.93 2.29
C LYS A 118 15.73 -4.50 1.84
N SER A 119 15.28 -5.56 2.49
CA SER A 119 14.01 -6.20 2.16
C SER A 119 13.12 -6.39 3.38
N VAL A 120 11.81 -6.28 3.19
CA VAL A 120 10.78 -6.46 4.22
C VAL A 120 9.56 -7.13 3.60
N SER A 121 8.86 -7.95 4.39
CA SER A 121 7.57 -8.53 4.04
C SER A 121 6.45 -7.90 4.87
N TYR A 122 5.36 -7.52 4.22
CA TYR A 122 4.16 -6.96 4.84
C TYR A 122 2.92 -7.77 4.46
#